data_AF-A0A8T1UNR0-F1
#
_entry.id   AF-A0A8T1UNR0-F1
#
_cell.length_a   1.000
_cell.length_b   1.000
_cell.length_c   1.000
_cell.angle_alpha   90.00
_cell.angle_beta   90.00
_cell.angle_gamma   90.00
#
_symmetry.space_group_name_H-M   'P 1'
#
loop_
_entity.id
_entity.type
_entity.pdbx_description
1 polymer ?
#
loop_
_entity_poly.entity_id
_entity_poly.type
_entity_poly.pdbx_seq_one_letter_code
_entity_poly.pdbx_strand_id
1 'polypeptide(L)'
;MDTAIRNGHVDVAQWLKDNRTEGWSEDTPEVAMSRAASDGHLKILKWLKTNMDGTCTHKAMGQAASNGHLDVAKWLHENRSEGCTTEAMDQAA
;
A
#
# COMPACT_ATOMS: atom_id res chain seq x y z
N MET A 1 -12.68 -4.84 -6.72
CA MET A 1 -11.40 -4.14 -6.57
C MET A 1 -10.36 -5.03 -5.88
N ASP A 2 -10.81 -5.69 -4.82
CA ASP A 2 -10.09 -6.37 -3.75
C ASP A 2 -9.28 -7.56 -4.28
N THR A 3 -9.90 -8.40 -5.11
CA THR A 3 -9.25 -9.58 -5.73
C THR A 3 -8.15 -9.19 -6.70
N ALA A 4 -8.32 -8.09 -7.46
CA ALA A 4 -7.30 -7.62 -8.40
C ALA A 4 -6.05 -7.14 -7.65
N ILE A 5 -6.25 -6.43 -6.54
CA ILE A 5 -5.17 -5.94 -5.68
C ILE A 5 -4.39 -7.10 -5.06
N ARG A 6 -5.09 -8.09 -4.50
CA ARG A 6 -4.49 -9.29 -3.90
C ARG A 6 -3.65 -10.10 -4.89
N ASN A 7 -4.03 -10.12 -6.16
CA ASN A 7 -3.29 -10.85 -7.19
C ASN A 7 -2.26 -9.98 -7.93
N GLY A 8 -2.07 -8.71 -7.54
CA GLY A 8 -1.09 -7.83 -8.19
C GLY A 8 -1.54 -7.27 -9.55
N HIS A 9 -2.81 -7.43 -9.93
CA HIS A 9 -3.34 -7.08 -11.25
C HIS A 9 -3.73 -5.60 -11.35
N VAL A 10 -2.74 -4.73 -11.56
CA VAL A 10 -2.93 -3.27 -11.67
C VAL A 10 -3.90 -2.91 -12.81
N ASP A 11 -3.80 -3.55 -13.97
CA ASP A 11 -4.63 -3.21 -15.13
C ASP A 11 -6.11 -3.48 -14.88
N VAL A 12 -6.41 -4.59 -14.19
CA VAL A 12 -7.76 -4.94 -13.76
C VAL A 12 -8.24 -3.96 -12.69
N ALA A 13 -7.38 -3.57 -11.75
CA ALA A 13 -7.71 -2.56 -10.75
C ALA A 13 -8.03 -1.19 -11.39
N GLN A 14 -7.19 -0.73 -12.31
CA GLN A 14 -7.43 0.51 -13.08
C GLN A 14 -8.73 0.45 -13.86
N TRP A 15 -8.95 -0.65 -14.60
CA TRP A 15 -10.17 -0.82 -15.38
C TRP A 15 -11.42 -0.79 -14.49
N LEU A 16 -11.39 -1.47 -13.34
CA LEU A 16 -12.48 -1.48 -12.37
C LEU A 16 -12.76 -0.08 -11.81
N LYS A 17 -11.72 0.72 -11.53
CA LYS A 17 -11.88 2.10 -11.06
C LYS A 17 -12.53 3.00 -12.11
N ASP A 18 -12.11 2.88 -13.37
CA ASP A 18 -12.58 3.77 -14.45
C ASP A 18 -13.96 3.39 -14.98
N ASN A 19 -14.35 2.11 -14.90
CA ASN A 19 -15.57 1.59 -15.51
C ASN A 19 -16.66 1.20 -14.49
N ARG A 20 -16.34 1.13 -13.18
CA ARG A 20 -17.30 0.72 -12.15
C ARG A 20 -17.29 1.68 -10.97
N THR A 21 -18.47 1.95 -10.43
CA THR A 21 -18.68 2.85 -9.27
C THR A 21 -18.92 2.12 -7.94
N GLU A 22 -18.95 0.78 -7.97
CA GLU A 22 -19.29 -0.06 -6.80
C GLU A 22 -18.20 -0.03 -5.73
N GLY A 23 -16.98 0.39 -6.08
CA GLY A 23 -15.88 0.57 -5.13
C GLY A 23 -15.32 -0.75 -4.58
N TRP A 24 -15.15 -0.80 -3.27
CA TRP A 24 -14.58 -1.93 -2.53
C TRP A 24 -15.70 -2.87 -2.08
N SER A 25 -15.53 -4.18 -2.27
CA SER A 25 -16.56 -5.12 -1.84
C SER A 25 -16.53 -5.39 -0.33
N GLU A 26 -15.34 -5.59 0.24
CA GLU A 26 -15.19 -5.93 1.66
C GLU A 26 -13.93 -5.32 2.31
N ASP A 27 -12.89 -5.03 1.54
CA ASP A 27 -11.63 -4.50 2.07
C ASP A 27 -11.62 -2.97 2.07
N THR A 28 -11.25 -2.34 3.19
CA THR A 28 -10.92 -0.91 3.19
C THR A 28 -9.59 -0.66 2.46
N PRO A 29 -9.32 0.56 1.94
CA PRO A 29 -8.05 0.90 1.28
C PRO A 29 -6.80 0.58 2.12
N GLU A 30 -6.91 0.70 3.45
CA GLU A 30 -5.84 0.39 4.41
C GLU A 30 -5.53 -1.12 4.47
N VAL A 31 -6.58 -1.95 4.45
CA VAL A 31 -6.45 -3.41 4.43
C VAL A 31 -5.85 -3.85 3.10
N ALA A 32 -6.30 -3.24 2.00
CA ALA A 32 -5.77 -3.48 0.67
C ALA A 32 -4.27 -3.12 0.55
N MET A 33 -3.86 -1.97 1.11
CA MET A 33 -2.45 -1.56 1.19
C MET A 33 -1.64 -2.57 2.00
N SER A 34 -2.17 -3.02 3.15
CA SER A 34 -1.49 -3.99 4.01
C SER A 34 -1.32 -5.36 3.32
N ARG A 35 -2.35 -5.84 2.63
CA ARG A 35 -2.31 -7.09 1.85
C ARG A 35 -1.33 -7.01 0.69
N ALA A 36 -1.40 -5.95 -0.13
CA ALA A 36 -0.46 -5.75 -1.21
C ALA A 36 0.99 -5.60 -0.71
N ALA A 37 1.18 -5.06 0.50
CA ALA A 37 2.49 -4.96 1.12
C ALA A 37 3.02 -6.31 1.62
N SER A 38 2.14 -7.09 2.25
CA SER A 38 2.40 -8.46 2.67
C SER A 38 2.82 -9.36 1.50
N ASP A 39 2.24 -9.16 0.31
CA ASP A 39 2.50 -9.99 -0.87
C ASP A 39 3.61 -9.42 -1.79
N GLY A 40 4.26 -8.32 -1.38
CA GLY A 40 5.36 -7.72 -2.15
C GLY A 40 4.92 -7.00 -3.43
N HIS A 41 3.64 -6.64 -3.56
CA HIS A 41 3.06 -6.08 -4.78
C HIS A 41 3.29 -4.57 -4.90
N LEU A 42 4.55 -4.16 -5.08
CA LEU A 42 4.97 -2.75 -5.16
C LEU A 42 4.18 -1.92 -6.19
N LYS A 43 3.84 -2.50 -7.35
CA LYS A 43 3.08 -1.81 -8.40
C LYS A 43 1.67 -1.44 -7.94
N ILE A 44 1.00 -2.33 -7.21
CA ILE A 44 -0.32 -2.07 -6.64
C ILE A 44 -0.25 -1.01 -5.55
N LEU A 45 0.79 -1.02 -4.70
CA LEU A 45 0.96 0.00 -3.65
C LEU A 45 1.11 1.41 -4.24
N LYS A 46 1.95 1.56 -5.28
CA LYS A 46 2.08 2.81 -6.03
C LYS A 46 0.74 3.24 -6.63
N TRP A 47 0.04 2.29 -7.24
CA TRP A 47 -1.27 2.55 -7.84
C TRP A 47 -2.29 3.02 -6.80
N LEU A 48 -2.39 2.34 -5.66
CA LEU A 48 -3.28 2.70 -4.55
C LEU A 48 -2.98 4.08 -3.99
N LYS A 49 -1.70 4.41 -3.83
CA LYS A 49 -1.28 5.73 -3.33
C LYS A 49 -1.67 6.86 -4.28
N THR A 50 -1.44 6.69 -5.59
CA THR A 50 -1.75 7.73 -6.59
C THR A 50 -3.24 7.84 -6.90
N ASN A 51 -3.97 6.72 -6.92
CA ASN A 51 -5.35 6.69 -7.41
C ASN A 51 -6.43 6.73 -6.34
N MET A 52 -6.11 6.31 -5.11
CA MET A 52 -7.08 6.12 -4.03
C MET A 52 -6.69 6.85 -2.74
N ASP A 53 -5.66 7.70 -2.79
CA ASP A 53 -5.03 8.33 -1.62
C ASP A 53 -4.76 7.33 -0.48
N GLY A 54 -4.33 6.13 -0.85
CA GLY A 54 -4.15 5.05 0.11
C GLY A 54 -3.18 5.43 1.24
N THR A 55 -3.62 5.26 2.49
CA THR A 55 -2.81 5.54 3.67
C THR A 55 -1.79 4.43 3.88
N CYS A 56 -0.51 4.80 3.88
CA CYS A 56 0.57 3.87 4.22
C CYS A 56 0.58 3.66 5.74
N THR A 57 0.07 2.52 6.20
CA THR A 57 0.00 2.21 7.65
C THR A 57 1.26 1.52 8.15
N HIS A 58 1.55 1.68 9.44
CA HIS A 58 2.63 0.94 10.13
C HIS A 58 2.46 -0.59 9.98
N LYS A 59 1.21 -1.08 9.92
CA LYS A 59 0.89 -2.49 9.73
C LYS A 59 1.36 -3.01 8.38
N ALA A 60 1.14 -2.26 7.30
CA ALA A 60 1.60 -2.62 5.96
C ALA A 60 3.13 -2.74 5.90
N MET A 61 3.85 -1.82 6.54
CA MET A 61 5.31 -1.86 6.62
C MET A 61 5.82 -3.06 7.41
N GLY A 62 5.22 -3.35 8.56
CA GLY A 62 5.58 -4.51 9.38
C GLY A 62 5.35 -5.83 8.65
N GLN A 63 4.25 -5.95 7.90
CA GLN A 63 3.96 -7.14 7.10
C GLN A 63 4.94 -7.31 5.94
N ALA A 64 5.27 -6.24 5.21
CA ALA A 64 6.27 -6.28 4.15
C ALA A 64 7.65 -6.70 4.68
N ALA A 65 8.08 -6.13 5.81
CA ALA A 65 9.36 -6.46 6.43
C ALA A 65 9.38 -7.91 6.94
N SER A 66 8.32 -8.37 7.60
CA SER A 66 8.21 -9.74 8.12
C SER A 66 8.24 -10.80 7.01
N ASN A 67 7.73 -10.47 5.82
CA ASN A 67 7.72 -11.38 4.67
C ASN A 67 8.97 -11.25 3.79
N GLY A 68 9.94 -10.40 4.17
CA GLY A 68 11.19 -10.21 3.43
C GLY A 68 11.06 -9.31 2.19
N HIS A 69 9.93 -8.62 2.01
CA HIS A 69 9.72 -7.64 0.94
C HIS A 69 10.33 -6.28 1.31
N LEU A 70 11.67 -6.26 1.40
CA LEU A 70 12.45 -5.08 1.81
C LEU A 70 12.29 -3.90 0.85
N ASP A 71 12.10 -4.17 -0.44
CA ASP A 71 11.82 -3.18 -1.48
C ASP A 71 10.49 -2.47 -1.24
N VAL A 72 9.46 -3.22 -0.87
CA VAL A 72 8.16 -2.68 -0.46
C VAL A 72 8.26 -1.91 0.85
N ALA A 73 8.94 -2.45 1.86
CA ALA A 73 9.10 -1.79 3.14
C ALA A 73 9.82 -0.43 3.00
N LYS A 74 10.87 -0.36 2.18
CA LYS A 74 11.56 0.89 1.82
C LYS A 74 10.63 1.87 1.13
N TRP A 75 9.89 1.41 0.11
CA TRP A 75 8.96 2.29 -0.60
C TRP A 75 7.86 2.84 0.32
N LEU A 76 7.29 2.00 1.19
CA LEU A 76 6.30 2.42 2.19
C LEU A 76 6.89 3.41 3.19
N HIS A 77 8.16 3.25 3.56
CA HIS A 77 8.86 4.18 4.45
C HIS A 77 9.05 5.56 3.79
N GLU A 78 9.45 5.59 2.53
CA GLU A 78 9.63 6.83 1.75
C GLU A 78 8.29 7.53 1.41
N ASN A 79 7.19 6.78 1.32
CA ASN A 79 5.89 7.29 0.87
C ASN A 79 4.85 7.41 2.01
N ARG A 80 5.28 7.38 3.27
CA ARG A 80 4.40 7.64 4.42
C ARG A 80 4.04 9.11 4.49
N SER A 81 2.74 9.38 4.48
CA SER A 81 2.15 10.73 4.60
C SER A 81 2.23 11.32 6.01
N GLU A 82 2.58 10.53 7.02
CA GLU A 82 2.84 11.04 8.38
C GLU A 82 4.17 11.82 8.46
N GLY A 83 5.04 11.72 7.44
CA GLY A 83 6.41 12.21 7.52
C GLY A 83 7.20 11.41 8.56
N CYS A 84 8.50 11.23 8.35
CA CYS A 84 9.36 11.11 9.52
C CYS A 84 9.16 12.41 10.30
N THR A 85 8.53 12.36 11.48
CA THR A 85 8.66 13.47 12.41
C THR A 85 10.16 13.66 12.66
N THR A 86 10.61 14.91 12.76
CA THR A 86 12.00 15.25 13.06
C THR A 86 12.53 14.51 14.31
N GLU A 87 11.62 14.13 15.22
CA GLU A 87 11.88 13.29 16.39
C GLU A 87 12.47 11.91 16.05
N ALA A 88 12.09 11.28 14.93
CA ALA A 88 12.63 9.97 14.53
C ALA A 88 14.08 10.06 14.04
N MET A 89 14.52 11.22 13.53
CA MET A 89 15.92 11.48 13.17
C MET A 89 16.76 11.90 14.37
N ASP A 90 16.21 12.71 15.29
CA ASP A 90 16.92 13.16 16.49
C ASP A 90 17.20 12.01 17.49
N GLN A 91 16.39 10.95 17.48
CA GLN A 91 16.61 9.74 18.30
C GLN A 91 17.67 8.79 17.72
N ALA A 92 18.21 9.07 16.53
CA ALA A 92 19.23 8.25 15.87
C ALA A 92 20.65 8.86 15.94
N ALA A 93 20.81 10.01 16.61
CA ALA A 93 22.09 10.71 16.82
C ALA A 93 22.64 10.47 18.22
#